data_AF-A0A3Q8UVA7-F1
#
_entry.id   AF-A0A3Q8UVA7-F1
#
_cell.length_a   1.000
_cell.length_b   1.000
_cell.length_c   1.000
_cell.angle_alpha   90.00
_cell.angle_beta   90.00
_cell.angle_gamma   90.00
#
_symmetry.space_group_name_H-M   'P 1'
#
loop_
_entity.id
_entity.type
_entity.pdbx_description
1 polymer ?
#
loop_
_entity_poly.entity_id
_entity_poly.type
_entity_poly.pdbx_seq_one_letter_code
_entity_poly.pdbx_strand_id
1 'polypeptide(L)'
;MESAQDVRTPSRRRRERQDQDWERAASTCRLLQARLSRVAEAERLLRPQDGRLPGAGGRNVLNVSYLVAREREHGFVTCAREPSRPGVRIEVHGPWAPYSFADPEPAP
;
A
#
# COMPACT_ATOMS: atom_id res chain seq x y z
N MET A 1 32.78 8.00 35.36
CA MET A 1 33.09 7.49 34.01
C MET A 1 31.89 6.68 33.56
N GLU A 2 30.92 7.30 32.88
CA GLU A 2 29.96 6.55 32.06
C GLU A 2 29.38 7.47 30.99
N SER A 3 29.43 6.96 29.78
CA SER A 3 29.46 7.69 28.53
C SER A 3 28.09 8.24 28.15
N ALA A 4 28.03 9.54 27.82
CA ALA A 4 26.87 10.16 27.18
C ALA A 4 26.61 9.49 25.82
N GLN A 5 25.41 8.95 25.65
CA GLN A 5 24.98 8.37 24.38
C GLN A 5 24.87 9.47 23.31
N ASP A 6 25.73 9.37 22.29
CA ASP A 6 25.71 10.20 21.08
C ASP A 6 24.44 9.90 20.27
N VAL A 7 23.38 10.68 20.50
CA VAL A 7 22.19 10.68 19.65
C VAL A 7 22.60 11.30 18.31
N ARG A 8 23.02 10.45 17.36
CA ARG A 8 23.30 10.85 15.98
C ARG A 8 22.01 11.31 15.31
N THR A 9 21.76 12.62 15.35
CA THR A 9 20.67 13.25 14.60
C THR A 9 20.86 12.95 13.11
N PRO A 10 19.87 12.35 12.42
CA PRO A 10 20.00 12.09 10.98
C PRO A 10 20.20 13.42 10.24
N SER A 11 21.18 13.46 9.33
CA SER A 11 21.48 14.67 8.56
C SER A 11 20.27 15.09 7.72
N ARG A 12 20.02 16.41 7.60
CA ARG A 12 18.86 16.97 6.87
C ARG A 12 18.69 16.37 5.47
N ARG A 13 19.82 16.17 4.75
CA ARG A 13 19.84 15.58 3.40
C ARG A 13 19.26 14.16 3.34
N ARG A 14 19.46 13.35 4.39
CA ARG A 14 18.92 11.99 4.45
C ARG A 14 17.40 12.01 4.61
N ARG A 15 16.89 12.93 5.41
CA ARG A 15 15.45 13.12 5.61
C ARG A 15 14.78 13.65 4.34
N GLU A 16 15.37 14.66 3.69
CA GLU A 16 14.87 15.21 2.42
C GLU A 16 14.78 14.15 1.31
N ARG A 17 15.77 13.26 1.20
CA ARG A 17 15.73 12.15 0.24
C ARG A 17 14.61 11.16 0.58
N GLN A 18 14.46 10.81 1.85
CA GLN A 18 13.40 9.92 2.31
C GLN A 18 12.00 10.50 2.06
N ASP A 19 11.82 11.79 2.29
CA ASP A 19 10.56 12.51 2.04
C ASP A 19 10.24 12.53 0.53
N GLN A 20 11.24 12.79 -0.33
CA GLN A 20 11.09 12.72 -1.78
C GLN A 20 10.76 11.31 -2.29
N ASP A 21 11.44 10.29 -1.78
CA ASP A 21 11.17 8.89 -2.14
C ASP A 21 9.75 8.48 -1.72
N TRP A 22 9.31 8.93 -0.54
CA TRP A 22 7.95 8.72 -0.06
C TRP A 22 6.90 9.38 -0.97
N GLU A 23 7.12 10.64 -1.36
CA GLU A 23 6.20 11.37 -2.22
C GLU A 23 6.08 10.75 -3.63
N ARG A 24 7.21 10.27 -4.18
CA ARG A 24 7.24 9.53 -5.45
C ARG A 24 6.48 8.22 -5.37
N ALA A 25 6.69 7.46 -4.29
CA ALA A 25 5.96 6.21 -4.06
C ALA A 25 4.46 6.46 -3.88
N ALA A 26 4.07 7.46 -3.08
CA ALA A 26 2.68 7.83 -2.84
C ALA A 26 1.97 8.26 -4.14
N SER A 27 2.63 9.07 -4.97
CA SER A 27 2.09 9.48 -6.28
C SER A 27 1.89 8.28 -7.21
N THR A 28 2.85 7.36 -7.22
CA THR A 28 2.78 6.12 -7.99
C THR A 28 1.62 5.21 -7.52
N CYS A 29 1.44 5.07 -6.21
CA CYS A 29 0.31 4.34 -5.61
C CYS A 29 -1.03 4.99 -5.93
N ARG A 30 -1.15 6.33 -5.89
CA ARG A 30 -2.38 7.05 -6.27
C ARG A 30 -2.79 6.80 -7.71
N LEU A 31 -1.83 6.81 -8.65
CA LEU A 31 -2.10 6.53 -10.06
C LEU A 31 -2.57 5.09 -10.28
N LEU A 32 -1.94 4.12 -9.60
CA LEU A 32 -2.36 2.73 -9.63
C LEU A 32 -3.76 2.55 -9.05
N GLN A 33 -4.01 3.13 -7.87
CA GLN A 33 -5.32 3.09 -7.23
C GLN A 33 -6.39 3.59 -8.19
N ALA A 34 -6.24 4.81 -8.73
CA ALA A 34 -7.20 5.40 -9.66
C ALA A 34 -7.47 4.54 -10.92
N ARG A 35 -6.47 3.78 -11.39
CA ARG A 35 -6.66 2.83 -12.50
C ARG A 35 -7.46 1.60 -12.07
N LEU A 36 -7.16 1.03 -10.90
CA LEU A 36 -7.85 -0.15 -10.37
C LEU A 36 -9.30 0.17 -9.92
N SER A 37 -9.54 1.34 -9.34
CA SER A 37 -10.88 1.77 -8.91
C SER A 37 -11.87 1.85 -10.08
N ARG A 38 -11.41 2.09 -11.31
CA ARG A 38 -12.27 2.13 -12.51
C ARG A 38 -12.81 0.77 -12.95
N VAL A 39 -12.19 -0.31 -12.49
CA VAL A 39 -12.54 -1.68 -12.91
C VAL A 39 -13.05 -2.54 -11.74
N ALA A 40 -12.87 -2.07 -10.51
CA ALA A 40 -13.48 -2.63 -9.30
C ALA A 40 -14.93 -2.16 -9.14
N GLU A 41 -15.76 -3.00 -8.53
CA GLU A 41 -17.14 -2.66 -8.14
C GLU A 41 -17.16 -1.77 -6.89
N ALA A 42 -16.20 -1.98 -5.99
CA ALA A 42 -16.01 -1.16 -4.80
C ALA A 42 -14.54 -1.15 -4.37
N GLU A 43 -14.14 -0.10 -3.65
CA GLU A 43 -12.83 0.00 -3.02
C GLU A 43 -12.96 0.42 -1.55
N ARG A 44 -12.05 -0.07 -0.71
CA ARG A 44 -11.95 0.35 0.69
C ARG A 44 -10.49 0.59 1.05
N LEU A 45 -10.16 1.84 1.34
CA LEU A 45 -8.86 2.21 1.90
C LEU A 45 -8.73 1.67 3.33
N LEU A 46 -7.64 0.96 3.58
CA LEU A 46 -7.30 0.40 4.87
C LEU A 46 -6.14 1.19 5.46
N ARG A 47 -5.99 1.13 6.79
CA ARG A 47 -4.78 1.68 7.40
C ARG A 47 -3.55 0.94 6.86
N PRO A 48 -2.52 1.64 6.35
CA PRO A 48 -1.25 1.01 6.04
C PRO A 48 -0.75 0.29 7.29
N GLN A 49 -0.39 -0.98 7.14
CA GLN A 49 0.12 -1.73 8.28
C GLN A 49 1.50 -1.16 8.66
N ASP A 50 1.65 -0.80 9.94
CA ASP A 50 2.91 -0.35 10.53
C ASP A 50 3.87 -1.54 10.67
N GLY A 51 4.36 -2.00 9.54
CA GLY A 51 5.31 -3.10 9.46
C GLY A 51 6.32 -2.76 8.38
N ARG A 52 7.57 -2.59 8.79
CA ARG A 52 8.70 -2.74 7.87
C ARG A 52 8.54 -4.14 7.26
N LEU A 53 8.29 -4.22 5.96
CA LEU A 53 7.96 -5.50 5.31
C LEU A 53 9.10 -6.50 5.62
N PRO A 54 8.80 -7.73 6.09
CA PRO A 54 9.84 -8.71 6.39
C PRO A 54 10.75 -8.91 5.16
N GLY A 55 12.06 -8.73 5.33
CA GLY A 55 13.05 -8.91 4.26
C GLY A 55 13.21 -7.74 3.28
N ALA A 56 12.39 -6.67 3.35
CA ALA A 56 12.55 -5.48 2.52
C ALA A 56 12.43 -4.22 3.36
N GLY A 57 13.45 -3.36 3.36
CA GLY A 57 13.50 -2.12 4.15
C GLY A 57 12.49 -1.03 3.76
N GLY A 58 11.35 -1.38 3.17
CA GLY A 58 10.27 -0.48 2.77
C GLY A 58 9.16 -0.34 3.82
N ARG A 59 8.31 0.67 3.60
CA ARG A 59 7.11 0.96 4.41
C ARG A 59 5.88 0.72 3.55
N ASN A 60 4.77 0.30 4.16
CA ASN A 60 3.49 0.21 3.46
C ASN A 60 2.99 1.64 3.14
N VAL A 61 2.87 1.95 1.84
CA VAL A 61 2.43 3.27 1.35
C VAL A 61 0.92 3.30 1.10
N LEU A 62 0.35 2.17 0.68
CA LEU A 62 -1.06 2.01 0.35
C LEU A 62 -1.52 0.61 0.72
N ASN A 63 -2.59 0.54 1.50
CA ASN A 63 -3.31 -0.70 1.81
C ASN A 63 -4.77 -0.51 1.40
N VAL A 64 -5.25 -1.33 0.48
CA VAL A 64 -6.58 -1.18 -0.12
C VAL A 64 -7.18 -2.54 -0.45
N SER A 65 -8.47 -2.70 -0.15
CA SER A 65 -9.27 -3.84 -0.57
C SER A 65 -10.14 -3.44 -1.77
N TYR A 66 -10.26 -4.34 -2.74
CA TYR A 66 -11.12 -4.17 -3.92
C TYR A 66 -12.15 -5.29 -3.99
N LEU A 67 -13.40 -4.93 -4.30
CA LEU A 67 -14.43 -5.86 -4.70
C LEU A 67 -14.41 -5.92 -6.24
N VAL A 68 -14.24 -7.10 -6.80
CA VAL A 68 -14.09 -7.28 -8.25
C VAL A 68 -15.04 -8.39 -8.68
N ALA A 69 -15.77 -8.18 -9.78
CA ALA A 69 -16.58 -9.23 -10.39
C ALA A 69 -15.70 -10.44 -10.73
N ARG A 70 -16.20 -11.65 -10.45
CA ARG A 70 -15.43 -12.90 -10.53
C ARG A 70 -14.85 -13.12 -11.93
N GLU A 71 -15.55 -12.70 -12.96
CA GLU A 71 -15.15 -12.83 -14.37
C GLU A 71 -13.98 -11.89 -14.73
N ARG A 72 -13.77 -10.82 -13.96
CA ARG A 72 -12.74 -9.80 -14.19
C ARG A 72 -11.51 -9.95 -13.28
N GLU A 73 -11.53 -10.89 -12.33
CA GLU A 73 -10.46 -11.12 -11.34
C GLU A 73 -9.08 -11.24 -11.99
N HIS A 74 -8.94 -12.10 -13.00
CA HIS A 74 -7.64 -12.36 -13.61
C HIS A 74 -7.04 -11.11 -14.27
N GLY A 75 -7.87 -10.35 -14.99
CA GLY A 75 -7.46 -9.09 -15.61
C GLY A 75 -7.10 -8.03 -14.57
N PHE A 76 -7.86 -7.97 -13.47
CA PHE A 76 -7.58 -7.08 -12.36
C PHE A 76 -6.21 -7.38 -11.71
N VAL A 77 -5.95 -8.64 -11.38
CA VAL A 77 -4.67 -9.07 -10.77
C VAL A 77 -3.51 -8.82 -11.74
N THR A 78 -3.70 -9.08 -13.03
CA THR A 78 -2.69 -8.80 -14.07
C THR A 78 -2.38 -7.31 -14.15
N CYS A 79 -3.40 -6.45 -14.14
CA CYS A 79 -3.23 -4.99 -14.12
C CYS A 79 -2.50 -4.51 -12.86
N ALA A 80 -2.84 -5.09 -11.70
CA ALA A 80 -2.17 -4.78 -10.43
C ALA A 80 -0.70 -5.20 -10.43
N ARG A 81 -0.37 -6.32 -11.09
CA ARG A 81 0.99 -6.90 -11.17
C ARG A 81 1.80 -6.42 -12.37
N GLU A 82 1.27 -5.54 -13.23
CA GLU A 82 2.02 -5.01 -14.36
C GLU A 82 3.42 -4.54 -13.92
N PRO A 83 4.48 -4.98 -14.62
CA PRO A 83 5.84 -4.89 -14.10
C PRO A 83 6.34 -3.46 -13.90
N SER A 84 7.15 -3.34 -12.84
CA SER A 84 8.04 -2.21 -12.51
C SER A 84 7.38 -0.83 -12.40
N ARG A 85 6.93 -0.51 -11.18
CA ARG A 85 6.79 0.87 -10.71
C ARG A 85 8.05 1.23 -9.90
N PRO A 86 8.93 2.13 -10.40
CA PRO A 86 10.16 2.47 -9.70
C PRO A 86 9.89 2.87 -8.24
N GLY A 87 10.58 2.23 -7.30
CA GLY A 87 10.45 2.52 -5.87
C GLY A 87 9.20 1.95 -5.18
N VAL A 88 8.36 1.16 -5.87
CA VAL A 88 7.16 0.54 -5.29
C VAL A 88 7.14 -0.96 -5.54
N ARG A 89 6.94 -1.73 -4.48
CA ARG A 89 6.59 -3.16 -4.55
C ARG A 89 5.10 -3.31 -4.35
N ILE A 90 4.47 -4.16 -5.16
CA ILE A 90 3.05 -4.49 -5.04
C ILE A 90 2.93 -5.92 -4.56
N GLU A 91 2.15 -6.12 -3.51
CA GLU A 91 1.76 -7.42 -3.00
C GLU A 91 0.24 -7.52 -3.14
N VAL A 92 -0.24 -8.62 -3.74
CA VAL A 92 -1.67 -8.87 -3.97
C VAL A 92 -2.03 -10.16 -3.25
N HIS A 93 -3.04 -10.09 -2.40
CA HIS A 93 -3.57 -11.23 -1.65
C HIS A 93 -5.05 -11.49 -2.00
N GLY A 94 -5.51 -12.71 -1.77
CA GLY A 94 -6.86 -13.16 -2.10
C GLY A 94 -6.93 -14.09 -3.32
N PRO A 95 -8.14 -14.41 -3.80
CA PRO A 95 -9.43 -13.86 -3.37
C PRO A 95 -9.84 -14.35 -1.97
N TRP A 96 -10.48 -13.48 -1.19
CA TRP A 96 -11.04 -13.79 0.12
C TRP A 96 -12.53 -13.47 0.14
N ALA A 97 -13.27 -14.03 1.10
CA ALA A 97 -14.66 -13.61 1.33
C ALA A 97 -14.72 -12.09 1.60
N PRO A 98 -15.78 -11.39 1.16
CA PRO A 98 -15.81 -9.93 1.08
C PRO A 98 -16.04 -9.24 2.44
N TYR A 99 -15.37 -9.70 3.49
CA TYR A 99 -15.51 -9.17 4.86
C TYR A 99 -15.26 -7.66 4.95
N SER A 100 -14.37 -7.10 4.12
CA SER A 100 -14.15 -5.64 4.07
C SER A 100 -15.33 -4.84 3.51
N PHE A 101 -16.31 -5.51 2.92
CA PHE A 101 -17.49 -4.92 2.26
C PHE A 101 -18.81 -5.38 2.90
N ALA A 102 -18.76 -6.31 3.85
CA ALA A 102 -19.92 -6.67 4.65
C ALA A 102 -20.04 -5.65 5.79
N ASP A 103 -20.90 -4.64 5.63
CA ASP A 103 -21.39 -3.92 6.80
C ASP A 103 -22.30 -4.87 7.59
N PRO A 104 -22.21 -4.92 8.94
CA PRO A 104 -23.23 -5.58 9.72
C PRO A 104 -24.53 -4.82 9.46
N GLU A 105 -25.51 -5.49 8.85
CA GLU A 105 -26.88 -4.98 8.75
C GLU A 105 -27.29 -4.42 10.13
N PRO A 106 -27.82 -3.19 10.22
CA PRO A 106 -28.31 -2.70 11.50
C PRO A 106 -29.39 -3.68 11.97
N ALA A 107 -29.22 -4.21 13.19
CA ALA A 107 -30.16 -5.14 13.79
C ALA A 107 -31.59 -4.55 13.74
N PRO A 108 -32.61 -5.40 13.51
CA PRO A 108 -34.00 -4.95 13.42
C PRO A 108 -34.49 -4.22 14.66
#